data_AF-A0AB74DYT8-F1
#
_entry.id   AF-A0AB74DYT8-F1
#
_cell.length_a   1.000
_cell.length_b   1.000
_cell.length_c   1.000
_cell.angle_alpha   90.00
_cell.angle_beta   90.00
_cell.angle_gamma   90.00
#
_symmetry.space_group_name_H-M   'P 1'
#
loop_
_entity.id
_entity.type
_entity.pdbx_description
1 polymer ?
#
loop_
_entity_poly.entity_id
_entity_poly.type
_entity_poly.pdbx_seq_one_letter_code
_entity_poly.pdbx_strand_id
1 'polypeptide(L)'
;IDTARNVADAILNISSATNGKLSQKSYEDLEEQTGMPLKDISSERAAEKISFLNITSQPREVIPTAVFPGSNKQGRRYSPFTTNVERLVPFRTLTGRQSYYVDHEVFQQFGESLPVYKPTLPPMVFGNRDKKIKGGTDALVLRYLTPHGKWNIHSMYQDNKHMLTLFRG
;
A
#
# COMPACT_ATOMS: atom_id res chain seq x y z
N ILE A 1 8.89 -21.07 -18.60
CA ILE A 1 7.75 -20.23 -18.19
C ILE A 1 7.28 -19.48 -19.42
N ASP A 2 6.36 -20.07 -20.17
CA ASP A 2 6.01 -19.72 -21.57
C ASP A 2 4.54 -19.31 -21.76
N THR A 3 3.70 -19.51 -20.75
CA THR A 3 2.29 -19.10 -20.74
C THR A 3 1.99 -18.23 -19.53
N ALA A 4 0.96 -17.37 -19.63
CA ALA A 4 0.52 -16.54 -18.51
C ALA A 4 0.16 -17.37 -17.27
N ARG A 5 -0.42 -18.57 -17.47
CA ARG A 5 -0.69 -19.52 -16.38
C ARG A 5 0.59 -19.99 -15.71
N ASN A 6 1.60 -20.40 -16.48
CA ASN A 6 2.88 -20.85 -15.95
C ASN A 6 3.60 -19.71 -15.20
N VAL A 7 3.47 -18.46 -15.67
CA VAL A 7 3.97 -17.27 -14.94
C VAL A 7 3.24 -17.09 -13.61
N ALA A 8 1.90 -17.17 -13.61
CA ALA A 8 1.10 -17.03 -12.40
C ALA A 8 1.44 -18.12 -11.36
N ASP A 9 1.52 -19.39 -11.78
CA ASP A 9 1.94 -20.49 -10.90
C ASP A 9 3.37 -20.30 -10.39
N ALA A 10 4.29 -19.77 -11.21
CA ALA A 10 5.64 -19.45 -10.76
C ALA A 10 5.62 -18.38 -9.65
N ILE A 11 4.89 -17.27 -9.84
CA ILE A 11 4.72 -16.20 -8.83
C ILE A 11 4.16 -16.78 -7.53
N LEU A 12 3.10 -17.60 -7.63
CA LEU A 12 2.46 -18.22 -6.46
C LEU A 12 3.41 -19.18 -5.71
N ASN A 13 4.29 -19.88 -6.43
CA ASN A 13 5.25 -20.80 -5.81
C ASN A 13 6.44 -20.09 -5.14
N ILE A 14 6.86 -18.93 -5.65
CA ILE A 14 8.01 -18.17 -5.11
C ILE A 14 7.63 -17.09 -4.10
N SER A 15 6.34 -16.76 -3.97
CA SER A 15 5.86 -15.77 -3.02
C SER A 15 5.60 -16.39 -1.64
N SER A 16 6.11 -15.73 -0.60
CA SER A 16 5.85 -16.08 0.80
C SER A 16 4.40 -15.82 1.23
N ALA A 17 3.62 -15.05 0.47
CA ALA A 17 2.19 -14.86 0.73
C ALA A 17 1.32 -16.03 0.23
N THR A 18 1.89 -16.98 -0.51
CA THR A 18 1.14 -18.06 -1.17
C THR A 18 1.79 -19.44 -1.02
N ASN A 19 3.01 -19.50 -0.51
CA ASN A 19 3.73 -20.74 -0.19
C ASN A 19 4.16 -20.74 1.28
N GLY A 20 3.59 -21.63 2.07
CA GLY A 20 3.80 -21.73 3.52
C GLY A 20 5.25 -21.98 3.91
N LYS A 21 6.00 -22.73 3.10
CA LYS A 21 7.43 -22.97 3.33
C LYS A 21 8.23 -21.66 3.20
N LEU A 22 7.88 -20.83 2.22
CA LEU A 22 8.54 -19.53 2.02
C LEU A 22 8.07 -18.48 3.02
N SER A 23 6.81 -18.54 3.47
CA SER A 23 6.33 -17.76 4.61
C SER A 23 7.15 -18.07 5.87
N GLN A 24 7.28 -19.34 6.22
CA GLN A 24 8.07 -19.79 7.37
C GLN A 24 9.52 -19.32 7.28
N LYS A 25 10.15 -19.47 6.12
CA LYS A 25 11.50 -18.96 5.88
C LYS A 25 11.58 -17.44 6.06
N SER A 26 10.62 -16.68 5.54
CA SER A 26 10.62 -15.22 5.68
C SER A 26 10.52 -14.74 7.13
N TYR A 27 9.78 -15.47 7.98
CA TYR A 27 9.74 -15.15 9.41
C TYR A 27 11.02 -15.56 10.10
N GLU A 28 11.58 -16.73 9.81
CA GLU A 28 12.89 -17.16 10.34
C GLU A 28 14.00 -16.14 10.04
N ASP A 29 14.07 -15.64 8.79
CA ASP A 29 15.01 -14.59 8.41
C ASP A 29 14.78 -13.29 9.22
N LEU A 30 13.53 -12.94 9.54
CA LEU A 30 13.19 -11.77 10.35
C LEU A 30 13.44 -12.00 11.85
N GLU A 31 13.25 -13.23 12.36
CA GLU A 31 13.61 -13.62 13.73
C GLU A 31 15.12 -13.46 13.94
N GLU A 32 15.96 -13.89 12.98
CA GLU A 32 17.42 -13.73 13.04
C GLU A 32 17.82 -12.25 13.11
N GLN A 33 17.18 -11.40 12.30
CA GLN A 33 17.47 -9.96 12.26
C GLN A 33 17.02 -9.21 13.53
N THR A 34 15.92 -9.64 14.16
CA THR A 34 15.25 -8.86 15.21
C THR A 34 15.39 -9.47 16.61
N GLY A 35 15.74 -10.76 16.70
CA GLY A 35 15.72 -11.55 17.93
C GLY A 35 14.32 -11.83 18.48
N MET A 36 13.25 -11.43 17.77
CA MET A 36 11.87 -11.65 18.21
C MET A 36 11.37 -13.00 17.67
N PRO A 37 10.64 -13.80 18.46
CA PRO A 37 9.95 -14.97 17.90
C PRO A 37 8.83 -14.48 16.98
N LEU A 38 8.67 -15.08 15.80
CA LEU A 38 7.74 -14.71 14.73
C LEU A 38 7.31 -15.92 13.86
N LYS A 39 8.06 -17.01 13.82
CA LYS A 39 7.79 -18.17 12.95
C LYS A 39 6.47 -18.87 13.28
N ASP A 40 6.00 -18.73 14.52
CA ASP A 40 4.66 -19.16 14.93
C ASP A 40 3.53 -18.44 14.18
N ILE A 41 3.78 -17.31 13.52
CA ILE A 41 2.74 -16.53 12.84
C ILE A 41 2.10 -17.31 11.68
N SER A 42 2.88 -18.09 10.95
CA SER A 42 2.39 -18.88 9.81
C SER A 42 2.56 -20.38 9.97
N SER A 43 2.89 -20.86 11.18
CA SER A 43 3.23 -22.27 11.42
C SER A 43 2.09 -23.24 11.07
N GLU A 44 0.84 -22.87 11.39
CA GLU A 44 -0.36 -23.65 11.07
C GLU A 44 -0.58 -23.81 9.56
N ARG A 45 0.01 -22.93 8.74
CA ARG A 45 -0.12 -22.91 7.27
C ARG A 45 1.18 -23.25 6.56
N ALA A 46 2.17 -23.82 7.27
CA ALA A 46 3.51 -24.09 6.73
C ALA A 46 3.52 -25.05 5.52
N ALA A 47 2.58 -26.00 5.46
CA ALA A 47 2.46 -26.96 4.36
C ALA A 47 1.67 -26.42 3.16
N GLU A 48 1.00 -25.28 3.30
CA GLU A 48 0.09 -24.77 2.29
C GLU A 48 0.83 -24.28 1.04
N LYS A 49 0.29 -24.59 -0.13
CA LYS A 49 0.75 -24.06 -1.42
C LYS A 49 -0.46 -23.67 -2.25
N ILE A 50 -0.65 -22.38 -2.42
CA ILE A 50 -1.72 -21.84 -3.26
C ILE A 50 -1.25 -21.92 -4.72
N SER A 51 -2.00 -22.62 -5.55
CA SER A 51 -1.77 -22.71 -7.01
C SER A 51 -2.79 -21.89 -7.79
N PHE A 52 -2.51 -21.67 -9.08
CA PHE A 52 -3.44 -21.03 -10.00
C PHE A 52 -4.77 -21.79 -10.05
N LEU A 53 -4.72 -23.12 -10.07
CA LEU A 53 -5.91 -23.96 -10.04
C LEU A 53 -6.74 -23.70 -8.77
N ASN A 54 -6.09 -23.59 -7.61
CA ASN A 54 -6.80 -23.34 -6.35
C ASN A 54 -7.60 -22.04 -6.41
N ILE A 55 -7.00 -20.94 -6.88
CA ILE A 55 -7.64 -19.62 -6.90
C ILE A 55 -8.71 -19.50 -7.99
N THR A 56 -8.61 -20.26 -9.08
CA THR A 56 -9.68 -20.33 -10.09
C THR A 56 -10.86 -21.20 -9.65
N SER A 57 -10.63 -22.19 -8.78
CA SER A 57 -11.71 -22.98 -8.19
C SER A 57 -12.41 -22.24 -7.07
N GLN A 58 -11.65 -21.54 -6.22
CA GLN A 58 -12.18 -20.72 -5.13
C GLN A 58 -11.10 -19.73 -4.68
N PRO A 59 -11.40 -18.41 -4.53
CA PRO A 59 -10.45 -17.46 -3.97
C PRO A 59 -9.87 -17.95 -2.64
N ARG A 60 -8.56 -17.78 -2.46
CA ARG A 60 -7.84 -18.20 -1.26
C ARG A 60 -7.36 -16.99 -0.48
N GLU A 61 -7.45 -17.07 0.83
CA GLU A 61 -6.81 -16.09 1.70
C GLU A 61 -5.29 -16.31 1.66
N VAL A 62 -4.53 -15.23 1.51
CA VAL A 62 -3.07 -15.28 1.51
C VAL A 62 -2.52 -15.68 2.88
N ILE A 63 -1.31 -16.22 2.90
CA ILE A 63 -0.58 -16.61 4.11
C ILE A 63 0.10 -15.36 4.68
N PRO A 64 0.05 -15.13 6.01
CA PRO A 64 0.87 -14.08 6.64
C PRO A 64 2.34 -14.22 6.27
N THR A 65 3.03 -13.10 6.05
CA THR A 65 4.43 -13.08 5.63
C THR A 65 5.17 -11.91 6.25
N ALA A 66 6.48 -12.07 6.50
CA ALA A 66 7.34 -11.02 7.05
C ALA A 66 7.49 -9.79 6.13
N VAL A 67 7.10 -9.92 4.85
CA VAL A 67 7.08 -8.80 3.89
C VAL A 67 6.16 -7.67 4.37
N PHE A 68 5.01 -8.02 4.96
CA PHE A 68 4.02 -7.07 5.44
C PHE A 68 4.05 -6.98 6.97
N PRO A 69 3.88 -5.78 7.56
CA PRO A 69 3.94 -5.61 9.00
C PRO A 69 2.64 -6.00 9.71
N GLY A 70 1.94 -7.05 9.25
CA GLY A 70 0.66 -7.44 9.83
C GLY A 70 0.40 -8.94 9.79
N SER A 71 -0.55 -9.40 10.60
CA SER A 71 -0.88 -10.82 10.72
C SER A 71 -2.39 -11.06 10.78
N ASN A 72 -2.81 -12.14 10.11
CA ASN A 72 -4.18 -12.66 10.15
C ASN A 72 -4.27 -13.93 11.03
N LYS A 73 -3.24 -14.21 11.84
CA LYS A 73 -3.18 -15.40 12.71
C LYS A 73 -4.44 -15.48 13.59
N GLN A 74 -4.90 -16.69 13.89
CA GLN A 74 -6.06 -16.97 14.76
C GLN A 74 -7.38 -16.37 14.25
N GLY A 75 -7.55 -16.25 12.93
CA GLY A 75 -8.79 -15.75 12.33
C GLY A 75 -9.01 -14.24 12.51
N ARG A 76 -8.00 -13.50 12.95
CA ARG A 76 -8.05 -12.03 13.00
C ARG A 76 -8.04 -11.46 11.58
N ARG A 77 -8.74 -10.35 11.38
CA ARG A 77 -8.58 -9.54 10.16
C ARG A 77 -7.21 -8.87 10.17
N TYR A 78 -6.61 -8.72 9.00
CA TYR A 78 -5.35 -7.99 8.83
C TYR A 78 -5.44 -6.61 9.45
N SER A 79 -4.46 -6.27 10.29
CA SER A 79 -4.23 -4.90 10.73
C SER A 79 -2.73 -4.58 10.58
N PRO A 80 -2.38 -3.44 9.95
CA PRO A 80 -0.99 -3.06 9.75
C PRO A 80 -0.30 -2.79 11.08
N PHE A 81 1.01 -2.96 11.08
CA PHE A 81 1.90 -2.77 12.22
C PHE A 81 1.64 -3.65 13.45
N THR A 82 0.82 -4.70 13.35
CA THR A 82 0.62 -5.66 14.45
C THR A 82 1.90 -6.42 14.78
N THR A 83 2.75 -6.71 13.79
CA THR A 83 4.08 -7.29 14.09
C THR A 83 4.98 -6.29 14.83
N ASN A 84 4.88 -4.99 14.54
CA ASN A 84 5.67 -3.98 15.24
C ASN A 84 5.18 -3.76 16.68
N VAL A 85 3.86 -3.65 16.87
CA VAL A 85 3.25 -3.31 18.15
C VAL A 85 3.16 -4.51 19.08
N GLU A 86 2.72 -5.66 18.56
CA GLU A 86 2.44 -6.86 19.38
C GLU A 86 3.64 -7.80 19.45
N ARG A 87 4.52 -7.79 18.43
CA ARG A 87 5.70 -8.68 18.34
C ARG A 87 7.03 -7.95 18.49
N LEU A 88 6.99 -6.66 18.81
CA LEU A 88 8.15 -5.80 19.08
C LEU A 88 9.19 -5.76 17.95
N VAL A 89 8.77 -6.07 16.71
CA VAL A 89 9.61 -5.89 15.52
C VAL A 89 9.85 -4.38 15.35
N PRO A 90 11.10 -3.90 15.30
CA PRO A 90 11.37 -2.48 15.10
C PRO A 90 10.75 -1.95 13.81
N PHE A 91 10.26 -0.70 13.84
CA PHE A 91 9.92 -0.01 12.60
C PHE A 91 11.19 0.19 11.78
N ARG A 92 11.08 0.15 10.44
CA ARG A 92 12.21 0.36 9.51
C ARG A 92 12.51 1.86 9.37
N THR A 93 12.83 2.49 10.50
CA THR A 93 13.17 3.91 10.66
C THR A 93 14.49 4.03 11.43
N LEU A 94 15.12 5.20 11.40
CA LEU A 94 16.37 5.46 12.12
C LEU A 94 16.28 5.12 13.63
N THR A 95 15.12 5.35 14.24
CA THR A 95 14.89 5.15 15.68
C THR A 95 14.38 3.74 16.02
N GLY A 96 14.04 2.92 15.01
CA GLY A 96 13.35 1.65 15.24
C GLY A 96 11.91 1.80 15.76
N ARG A 97 11.34 3.01 15.73
CA ARG A 97 9.99 3.36 16.25
C ARG A 97 9.23 4.21 15.23
N GLN A 98 7.97 4.53 15.53
CA GLN A 98 7.25 5.55 14.78
C GLN A 98 7.98 6.90 14.96
N SER A 99 8.69 7.34 13.91
CA SER A 99 9.49 8.56 13.96
C SER A 99 8.61 9.79 13.82
N TYR A 100 8.45 10.54 14.92
CA TYR A 100 7.78 11.85 14.91
C TYR A 100 8.74 12.99 14.56
N TYR A 101 10.05 12.80 14.79
CA TYR A 101 11.10 13.74 14.43
C TYR A 101 11.87 13.24 13.20
N VAL A 102 12.02 14.09 12.18
CA VAL A 102 12.82 13.81 10.98
C VAL A 102 14.02 14.75 10.96
N ASP A 103 15.20 14.19 11.21
CA ASP A 103 16.46 14.91 11.41
C ASP A 103 17.27 15.10 10.12
N HIS A 104 16.76 14.62 8.98
CA HIS A 104 17.39 14.82 7.68
C HIS A 104 17.47 16.32 7.34
N GLU A 105 18.61 16.77 6.82
CA GLU A 105 18.96 18.17 6.56
C GLU A 105 17.86 18.92 5.78
N VAL A 106 17.29 18.29 4.75
CA VAL A 106 16.16 18.82 3.97
C VAL A 106 14.95 19.12 4.86
N PHE A 107 14.53 18.20 5.74
CA PHE A 107 13.38 18.44 6.62
C PHE A 107 13.65 19.58 7.60
N GLN A 108 14.88 19.69 8.11
CA GLN A 108 15.28 20.81 8.96
C GLN A 108 15.25 22.15 8.22
N GLN A 109 15.83 22.22 7.02
CA GLN A 109 15.85 23.41 6.18
C GLN A 109 14.45 23.89 5.78
N PHE A 110 13.53 22.97 5.49
CA PHE A 110 12.15 23.29 5.14
C PHE A 110 11.22 23.46 6.36
N GLY A 111 11.73 23.30 7.59
CA GLY A 111 10.95 23.45 8.81
C GLY A 111 9.89 22.36 8.98
N GLU A 112 10.20 21.13 8.58
CA GLU A 112 9.33 19.96 8.57
C GLU A 112 9.85 18.81 9.46
N SER A 113 10.85 19.08 10.31
CA SER A 113 11.36 18.07 11.25
C SER A 113 10.34 17.59 12.28
N LEU A 114 9.27 18.35 12.51
CA LEU A 114 8.09 17.94 13.29
C LEU A 114 6.83 18.24 12.46
N PRO A 115 5.71 17.55 12.73
CA PRO A 115 4.42 17.91 12.13
C PRO A 115 4.05 19.37 12.43
N VAL A 116 3.84 20.16 11.37
CA VAL A 116 3.47 21.57 11.46
C VAL A 116 2.35 21.89 10.47
N TYR A 117 1.56 22.92 10.76
CA TYR A 117 0.61 23.45 9.78
C TYR A 117 1.36 24.09 8.60
N LYS A 118 1.02 23.66 7.38
CA LYS A 118 1.43 24.31 6.14
C LYS A 118 0.17 24.78 5.39
N PRO A 119 -0.01 26.09 5.14
CA PRO A 119 -1.13 26.56 4.35
C PRO A 119 -0.97 26.07 2.91
N THR A 120 -2.09 25.97 2.19
CA THR A 120 -2.04 25.70 0.75
C THR A 120 -1.29 26.82 0.03
N LEU A 121 -0.48 26.45 -0.96
CA LEU A 121 0.22 27.42 -1.80
C LEU A 121 -0.78 28.39 -2.46
N PRO A 122 -0.42 29.67 -2.60
CA PRO A 122 -1.22 30.60 -3.38
C PRO A 122 -1.34 30.13 -4.83
N PRO A 123 -2.38 30.55 -5.57
CA PRO A 123 -2.45 30.29 -7.00
C PRO A 123 -1.17 30.79 -7.68
N MET A 124 -0.44 29.86 -8.30
CA MET A 124 0.84 30.10 -8.94
C MET A 124 0.79 29.60 -10.38
N VAL A 125 1.48 30.34 -11.25
CA VAL A 125 1.75 29.95 -12.63
C VAL A 125 3.09 29.23 -12.66
N PHE A 126 3.14 28.00 -13.16
CA PHE A 126 4.33 27.14 -13.07
C PHE A 126 5.04 26.99 -14.42
N GLY A 127 4.34 27.20 -15.53
CA GLY A 127 4.89 27.17 -16.89
C GLY A 127 4.96 28.55 -17.56
N ASN A 128 5.89 28.71 -18.49
CA ASN A 128 6.08 29.94 -19.28
C ASN A 128 4.83 30.37 -20.08
N ARG A 129 3.88 29.44 -20.30
CA ARG A 129 2.61 29.69 -21.02
C ARG A 129 1.43 29.92 -20.07
N ASP A 130 1.62 29.74 -18.77
CA ASP A 130 0.55 29.90 -17.80
C ASP A 130 0.31 31.38 -17.55
N LYS A 131 -0.96 31.81 -17.58
CA LYS A 131 -1.34 33.19 -17.31
C LYS A 131 -1.93 33.30 -15.92
N LYS A 132 -1.57 34.37 -15.20
CA LYS A 132 -2.24 34.69 -13.93
C LYS A 132 -3.72 34.94 -14.20
N ILE A 133 -4.57 34.09 -13.65
CA ILE A 133 -6.03 34.23 -13.77
C ILE A 133 -6.46 35.44 -12.91
N LYS A 134 -7.12 36.42 -13.53
CA LYS A 134 -7.76 37.54 -12.82
C LYS A 134 -9.25 37.20 -12.67
N GLY A 135 -9.71 37.03 -11.43
CA GLY A 135 -11.16 36.97 -11.14
C GLY A 135 -11.80 38.37 -11.23
N GLY A 136 -13.12 38.42 -11.32
CA GLY A 136 -13.87 39.68 -11.43
C GLY A 136 -15.33 39.46 -11.83
N THR A 137 -15.96 40.47 -12.42
CA THR A 137 -17.40 40.51 -12.72
C THR A 137 -17.88 39.31 -13.55
N ASP A 138 -17.06 38.86 -14.52
CA ASP A 138 -17.43 37.78 -15.44
C ASP A 138 -16.69 36.45 -15.16
N ALA A 139 -15.90 36.37 -14.08
CA ALA A 139 -15.07 35.19 -13.79
C ALA A 139 -14.85 34.94 -12.29
N LEU A 140 -15.13 33.71 -11.84
CA LEU A 140 -14.83 33.24 -10.49
C LEU A 140 -13.53 32.43 -10.48
N VAL A 141 -12.69 32.65 -9.46
CA VAL A 141 -11.50 31.84 -9.19
C VAL A 141 -11.84 30.81 -8.13
N LEU A 142 -11.78 29.52 -8.49
CA LEU A 142 -12.09 28.40 -7.61
C LEU A 142 -10.88 27.49 -7.42
N ARG A 143 -10.87 26.70 -6.34
CA ARG A 143 -9.92 25.60 -6.16
C ARG A 143 -10.42 24.39 -6.92
N TYR A 144 -9.60 23.88 -7.82
CA TYR A 144 -9.93 22.71 -8.62
C TYR A 144 -9.51 21.42 -7.91
N LEU A 145 -10.48 20.63 -7.45
CA LEU A 145 -10.27 19.35 -6.79
C LEU A 145 -10.65 18.22 -7.76
N THR A 146 -9.82 17.17 -7.82
CA THR A 146 -10.04 16.00 -8.68
C THR A 146 -10.19 14.72 -7.85
N PRO A 147 -11.23 14.59 -6.99
CA PRO A 147 -11.47 13.34 -6.28
C PRO A 147 -11.80 12.23 -7.26
N HIS A 148 -11.53 10.98 -6.86
CA HIS A 148 -11.90 9.83 -7.68
C HIS A 148 -13.42 9.76 -7.88
N GLY A 149 -13.83 9.46 -9.11
CA GLY A 149 -15.23 9.33 -9.48
C GLY A 149 -15.86 8.05 -8.95
N LYS A 150 -17.18 8.09 -8.74
CA LYS A 150 -17.97 6.91 -8.34
C LYS A 150 -18.19 5.93 -9.51
N TRP A 151 -18.18 6.42 -10.74
CA TRP A 151 -18.68 5.72 -11.93
C TRP A 151 -17.57 5.26 -12.88
N ASN A 152 -16.32 5.27 -12.41
CA ASN A 152 -15.15 4.94 -13.18
C ASN A 152 -14.01 4.55 -12.23
N ILE A 153 -13.07 3.75 -12.73
CA ILE A 153 -11.80 3.49 -12.05
C ILE A 153 -10.71 4.19 -12.87
N HIS A 154 -10.34 5.39 -12.45
CA HIS A 154 -9.52 6.29 -13.28
C HIS A 154 -10.17 6.50 -14.66
N SER A 155 -9.48 6.39 -15.79
CA SER A 155 -10.13 6.45 -17.11
C SER A 155 -10.87 5.17 -17.49
N MET A 156 -10.65 4.05 -16.80
CA MET A 156 -11.34 2.80 -17.09
C MET A 156 -12.83 2.94 -16.76
N TYR A 157 -13.66 2.51 -17.70
CA TYR A 157 -15.12 2.67 -17.70
C TYR A 157 -15.64 4.10 -17.86
N GLN A 158 -14.77 5.09 -18.08
CA GLN A 158 -15.22 6.47 -18.31
C GLN A 158 -16.06 6.61 -19.58
N ASP A 159 -15.79 5.80 -20.60
CA ASP A 159 -16.54 5.73 -21.86
C ASP A 159 -17.56 4.57 -21.89
N ASN A 160 -17.73 3.86 -20.78
CA ASN A 160 -18.65 2.73 -20.71
C ASN A 160 -20.10 3.23 -20.75
N LYS A 161 -20.86 2.81 -21.76
CA LYS A 161 -22.25 3.23 -21.97
C LYS A 161 -23.15 3.11 -20.72
N HIS A 162 -22.98 2.06 -19.90
CA HIS A 162 -23.78 1.91 -18.67
C HIS A 162 -23.39 2.94 -17.61
N MET A 163 -22.09 3.15 -17.39
CA MET A 163 -21.62 4.16 -16.42
C MET A 163 -22.02 5.57 -16.84
N LEU A 164 -21.88 5.86 -18.13
CA LEU A 164 -22.31 7.09 -18.77
C LEU A 164 -23.81 7.35 -18.59
N THR A 165 -24.64 6.32 -18.83
CA THR A 165 -26.10 6.37 -18.63
C THR A 165 -26.48 6.61 -17.17
N LEU A 166 -25.76 6.02 -16.21
CA LEU A 166 -25.99 6.22 -14.77
C LEU A 166 -25.48 7.57 -14.25
N PHE A 167 -24.73 8.31 -15.07
CA PHE A 167 -24.13 9.59 -14.70
C PHE A 167 -24.63 10.74 -15.58
N ARG A 168 -23.73 11.42 -16.31
CA ARG A 168 -23.99 12.66 -17.04
C ARG A 168 -23.46 12.60 -18.48
N GLY A 169 -23.67 11.46 -19.13
CA GLY A 169 -23.47 11.30 -20.57
C GLY A 169 -22.14 10.71 -20.95
#